data_AF-A0A973JEJ0-F1
#
_entry.id   AF-A0A973JEJ0-F1
#
_cell.length_a   1.000
_cell.length_b   1.000
_cell.length_c   1.000
_cell.angle_alpha   90.00
_cell.angle_beta   90.00
_cell.angle_gamma   90.00
#
_symmetry.space_group_name_H-M   'P 1'
#
loop_
_entity.id
_entity.type
_entity.pdbx_description
1 polymer ?
#
loop_
_entity_poly.entity_id
_entity_poly.type
_entity_poly.pdbx_seq_one_letter_code
_entity_poly.pdbx_strand_id
1 'polypeptide(L)'
;MKQKQPVFQTREHFYANRTARELFHLFDPEFLSLQQSAKEGHLKTEKQAAIINEFLKKEKGADAKPVLPAQLHGMKLLHELFHYIFSYAAASRQPDLLERVYHRFESELSARKSSEYLVKFLEAFPPREVFDGNETARGWLGKGKNKTGVVEESFMVWLNKSNPALEPFGEFLFDRKVMNTREYRTLVGAMQGSIKTMGPVSPDNLDLEELLFSPIRHSPTSILEQLRYIRLNWSELLEGSPFWGMLDGAIEFIEDEDKYLFFEKLSHEQGADSGQWFEKEAQIPDYSTLDYDNAPANYSLDSSWMPEVVMVAKSTYVWLDQLGKKYRRAINRLQEIPDEELDLLAERGFTALWFIGLWQRSAASQKIKQMQGNPDAKASAYALESYEISDDIGGYEGYLNLRDRARQRGIRLASDMVPNHTGMDSELVRNHPDWFLSAWEPPYYNYSYTGPNLSSDPRYGIFLEEKIKTMENSGIPFDDEIMLRDQSRALIKENDIEQATMWLNTALIGANAKITSFQRASAEGWISQIKDYLTSLREMGLVIDDLERIFEEGISLHGSGNDDKAISKFSSILD
;
A
#
# COMPACT_ATOMS: atom_id res chain seq x y z
N MET A 1 18.14 -27.03 12.63
CA MET A 1 17.73 -26.90 14.05
C MET A 1 16.68 -25.80 14.09
N LYS A 2 15.43 -26.09 14.45
CA LYS A 2 14.40 -25.04 14.66
C LYS A 2 14.87 -24.18 15.83
N GLN A 3 15.42 -23.01 15.54
CA GLN A 3 15.86 -22.05 16.55
C GLN A 3 14.62 -21.59 17.32
N LYS A 4 14.71 -21.56 18.66
CA LYS A 4 13.62 -21.06 19.50
C LYS A 4 13.45 -19.57 19.20
N GLN A 5 12.38 -19.22 18.48
CA GLN A 5 11.97 -17.84 18.30
C GLN A 5 11.78 -17.20 19.69
N PRO A 6 12.28 -15.97 19.92
CA PRO A 6 11.99 -15.26 21.14
C PRO A 6 10.48 -15.04 21.23
N VAL A 7 9.89 -15.41 22.36
CA VAL A 7 8.48 -15.09 22.63
C VAL A 7 8.38 -13.57 22.66
N PHE A 8 7.53 -12.99 21.82
CA PHE A 8 7.18 -11.58 21.90
C PHE A 8 6.63 -11.31 23.30
N GLN A 9 7.46 -10.71 24.15
CA GLN A 9 7.05 -10.24 25.46
C GLN A 9 6.88 -8.74 25.33
N THR A 10 5.69 -8.24 25.63
CA THR A 10 5.41 -6.82 25.87
C THR A 10 6.22 -6.37 27.07
N ARG A 11 7.49 -6.04 26.85
CA ARG A 11 8.30 -5.26 27.79
C ARG A 11 7.89 -3.82 27.66
N GLU A 12 7.92 -3.08 28.77
CA GLU A 12 7.79 -1.63 28.70
C GLU A 12 9.06 -1.06 28.06
N HIS A 13 8.98 -0.71 26.78
CA HIS A 13 9.97 0.11 26.09
C HIS A 13 9.76 1.58 26.46
N PHE A 14 10.85 2.33 26.63
CA PHE A 14 10.79 3.72 27.11
C PHE A 14 11.80 4.61 26.40
N TYR A 15 11.33 5.19 25.31
CA TYR A 15 12.12 6.05 24.42
C TYR A 15 11.47 7.43 24.22
N ALA A 16 10.26 7.62 24.75
CA ALA A 16 9.66 8.94 24.89
C ALA A 16 10.21 9.64 26.14
N ASN A 17 10.60 10.89 25.97
CA ASN A 17 11.17 11.70 27.04
C ASN A 17 10.11 12.07 28.11
N ARG A 18 10.59 12.65 29.20
CA ARG A 18 9.77 13.06 30.34
C ARG A 18 8.64 14.00 29.92
N THR A 19 8.93 14.97 29.04
CA THR A 19 7.92 15.92 28.55
C THR A 19 6.77 15.20 27.85
N ALA A 20 7.08 14.25 26.96
CA ALA A 20 6.07 13.42 26.32
C ALA A 20 5.26 12.64 27.36
N ARG A 21 5.92 12.03 28.37
CA ARG A 21 5.20 11.34 29.44
C ARG A 21 4.31 12.26 30.26
N GLU A 22 4.73 13.48 30.58
CA GLU A 22 3.90 14.47 31.29
C GLU A 22 2.60 14.80 30.53
N LEU A 23 2.63 14.81 29.19
CA LEU A 23 1.42 15.00 28.36
C LEU A 23 0.44 13.84 28.45
N PHE A 24 0.95 12.61 28.51
CA PHE A 24 0.12 11.39 28.42
C PHE A 24 -0.16 10.72 29.78
N HIS A 25 0.56 11.07 30.84
CA HIS A 25 0.56 10.38 32.13
C HIS A 25 -0.82 10.27 32.78
N LEU A 26 -1.70 11.24 32.58
CA LEU A 26 -3.03 11.26 33.17
C LEU A 26 -4.11 10.57 32.31
N PHE A 27 -3.86 10.38 31.01
CA PHE A 27 -4.92 10.02 30.05
C PHE A 27 -4.61 8.79 29.18
N ASP A 28 -3.34 8.42 29.02
CA ASP A 28 -2.93 7.24 28.25
C ASP A 28 -1.62 6.63 28.80
N PRO A 29 -1.70 5.80 29.86
CA PRO A 29 -0.53 5.13 30.44
C PRO A 29 0.12 4.12 29.50
N GLU A 30 -0.53 3.81 28.38
CA GLU A 30 -0.09 2.89 27.35
C GLU A 30 0.36 3.64 26.08
N PHE A 31 0.74 4.91 26.22
CA PHE A 31 1.13 5.77 25.09
C PHE A 31 2.17 5.12 24.16
N LEU A 32 3.12 4.38 24.73
CA LEU A 32 4.19 3.71 23.97
C LEU A 32 3.82 2.31 23.47
N SER A 33 2.69 1.76 23.91
CA SER A 33 2.28 0.42 23.49
C SER A 33 1.81 0.41 22.04
N LEU A 34 2.28 -0.59 21.30
CA LEU A 34 1.71 -0.95 20.01
C LEU A 34 0.51 -1.87 20.22
N GLN A 35 -0.63 -1.50 19.65
CA GLN A 35 -1.83 -2.35 19.70
C GLN A 35 -1.74 -3.46 18.66
N GLN A 36 -2.26 -4.65 18.99
CA GLN A 36 -2.23 -5.79 18.06
C GLN A 36 -3.23 -5.64 16.91
N SER A 37 -4.34 -4.95 17.15
CA SER A 37 -5.33 -4.63 16.12
C SER A 37 -4.96 -3.32 15.43
N ALA A 38 -4.84 -3.35 14.10
CA ALA A 38 -4.60 -2.15 13.29
C ALA A 38 -5.68 -1.08 13.55
N LYS A 39 -6.96 -1.47 13.59
CA LYS A 39 -8.08 -0.55 13.84
C LYS A 39 -8.03 0.12 15.21
N GLU A 40 -7.69 -0.64 16.26
CA GLU A 40 -7.53 -0.08 17.61
C GLU A 40 -6.28 0.81 17.70
N GLY A 41 -5.20 0.40 17.02
CA GLY A 41 -3.98 1.18 16.85
C GLY A 41 -4.28 2.54 16.26
N HIS A 42 -5.00 2.60 15.13
CA HIS A 42 -5.33 3.84 14.42
C HIS A 42 -6.15 4.80 15.29
N LEU A 43 -7.25 4.32 15.88
CA LEU A 43 -8.12 5.14 16.73
C LEU A 43 -7.37 5.68 17.97
N LYS A 44 -6.46 4.88 18.54
CA LYS A 44 -5.64 5.31 19.67
C LYS A 44 -4.63 6.37 19.23
N THR A 45 -3.97 6.20 18.08
CA THR A 45 -3.00 7.16 17.56
C THR A 45 -3.62 8.48 17.11
N GLU A 46 -4.86 8.49 16.63
CA GLU A 46 -5.61 9.73 16.37
C GLU A 46 -5.79 10.56 17.64
N LYS A 47 -6.26 9.94 18.73
CA LYS A 47 -6.42 10.61 20.03
C LYS A 47 -5.07 11.12 20.56
N GLN A 48 -4.02 10.33 20.43
CA GLN A 48 -2.68 10.69 20.89
C GLN A 48 -2.09 11.85 20.09
N ALA A 49 -2.21 11.81 18.76
CA ALA A 49 -1.77 12.89 17.88
C ALA A 49 -2.54 14.19 18.15
N ALA A 50 -3.86 14.12 18.38
CA ALA A 50 -4.67 15.28 18.76
C ALA A 50 -4.17 15.95 20.05
N ILE A 51 -3.88 15.17 21.09
CA ILE A 51 -3.32 15.68 22.36
C ILE A 51 -1.95 16.33 22.14
N ILE A 52 -1.06 15.67 21.39
CA ILE A 52 0.26 16.22 21.02
C ILE A 52 0.10 17.55 20.27
N ASN A 53 -0.79 17.59 19.29
CA ASN A 53 -0.97 18.76 18.43
C ASN A 53 -1.57 19.94 19.22
N GLU A 54 -2.49 19.68 20.15
CA GLU A 54 -3.00 20.71 21.04
C GLU A 54 -1.89 21.30 21.92
N PHE A 55 -1.02 20.44 22.46
CA PHE A 55 0.14 20.88 23.24
C PHE A 55 1.14 21.68 22.38
N LEU A 56 1.54 21.17 21.22
CA LEU A 56 2.46 21.84 20.31
C LEU A 56 1.91 23.21 19.89
N LYS A 57 0.60 23.31 19.64
CA LYS A 57 -0.07 24.57 19.32
C LYS A 57 -0.05 25.55 20.50
N LYS A 58 -0.20 25.08 21.75
CA LYS A 58 -0.08 25.93 22.95
C LYS A 58 1.34 26.45 23.16
N GLU A 59 2.35 25.60 22.96
CA GLU A 59 3.76 25.96 23.17
C GLU A 59 4.36 26.81 22.04
N LYS A 60 4.05 26.47 20.78
CA LYS A 60 4.70 27.04 19.59
C LYS A 60 3.79 27.91 18.72
N GLY A 61 2.50 28.00 19.04
CA GLY A 61 1.56 28.81 18.29
C GLY A 61 1.48 28.41 16.82
N ALA A 62 1.70 29.38 15.92
CA ALA A 62 1.62 29.18 14.47
C ALA A 62 2.79 28.36 13.88
N ASP A 63 3.92 28.26 14.58
CA ASP A 63 5.10 27.50 14.12
C ASP A 63 5.03 26.01 14.48
N ALA A 64 3.93 25.57 15.09
CA ALA A 64 3.72 24.18 15.47
C ALA A 64 3.55 23.29 14.22
N LYS A 65 4.55 22.43 13.95
CA LYS A 65 4.39 21.36 12.97
C LYS A 65 3.50 20.27 13.58
N PRO A 66 2.34 19.94 12.97
CA PRO A 66 1.48 18.89 13.50
C PRO A 66 2.14 17.53 13.35
N VAL A 67 1.96 16.70 14.37
CA VAL A 67 2.22 15.26 14.32
C VAL A 67 0.99 14.59 13.71
N LEU A 68 1.24 13.79 12.68
CA LEU A 68 0.17 13.10 11.97
C LEU A 68 -0.11 11.73 12.61
N PRO A 69 -1.40 11.36 12.83
CA PRO A 69 -1.79 10.08 13.43
C PRO A 69 -1.15 8.83 12.81
N ALA A 70 -1.17 8.67 11.48
CA ALA A 70 -0.65 7.47 10.83
C ALA A 70 0.88 7.44 10.87
N GLN A 71 1.54 8.58 10.65
CA GLN A 71 2.99 8.70 10.83
C GLN A 71 3.41 8.40 12.29
N LEU A 72 2.62 8.83 13.29
CA LEU A 72 2.83 8.50 14.71
C LEU A 72 2.69 7.00 14.97
N HIS A 73 1.72 6.33 14.34
CA HIS A 73 1.58 4.88 14.39
C HIS A 73 2.80 4.17 13.77
N GLY A 74 3.21 4.60 12.57
CA GLY A 74 4.36 4.04 11.88
C GLY A 74 5.67 4.20 12.66
N MET A 75 5.88 5.34 13.32
CA MET A 75 7.03 5.56 14.20
C MET A 75 7.07 4.57 15.37
N LYS A 76 5.93 4.29 16.01
CA LYS A 76 5.84 3.29 17.11
C LYS A 76 6.13 1.88 16.59
N LEU A 77 5.57 1.53 15.44
CA LEU A 77 5.80 0.25 14.81
C LEU A 77 7.28 0.05 14.44
N LEU A 78 7.93 1.06 13.87
CA LEU A 78 9.37 1.03 13.58
C LEU A 78 10.19 0.75 14.84
N HIS A 79 9.86 1.42 15.94
CA HIS A 79 10.57 1.25 17.20
C HIS A 79 10.45 -0.19 17.73
N GLU A 80 9.23 -0.74 17.75
CA GLU A 80 9.00 -2.14 18.19
C GLU A 80 9.66 -3.17 17.27
N LEU A 81 9.66 -2.92 15.96
CA LEU A 81 10.36 -3.75 14.98
C LEU A 81 11.87 -3.76 15.24
N PHE A 82 12.47 -2.60 15.53
CA PHE A 82 13.90 -2.52 15.84
C PHE A 82 14.26 -3.24 17.14
N HIS A 83 13.43 -3.14 18.18
CA HIS A 83 13.60 -3.92 19.41
C HIS A 83 13.49 -5.42 19.17
N TYR A 84 12.51 -5.84 18.36
CA TYR A 84 12.33 -7.24 18.02
C TYR A 84 13.55 -7.80 17.28
N ILE A 85 14.03 -7.10 16.24
CA ILE A 85 15.22 -7.52 15.48
C ILE A 85 16.47 -7.52 16.36
N PHE A 86 16.65 -6.51 17.21
CA PHE A 86 17.76 -6.46 18.17
C PHE A 86 17.74 -7.66 19.10
N SER A 87 16.59 -7.94 19.71
CA SER A 87 16.40 -9.07 20.62
C SER A 87 16.61 -10.41 19.92
N TYR A 88 16.08 -10.56 18.70
CA TYR A 88 16.27 -11.76 17.87
C TYR A 88 17.74 -12.01 17.54
N ALA A 89 18.46 -10.97 17.11
CA ALA A 89 19.87 -11.06 16.78
C ALA A 89 20.74 -11.37 18.01
N ALA A 90 20.50 -10.66 19.12
CA ALA A 90 21.21 -10.90 20.38
C ALA A 90 20.96 -12.32 20.89
N ALA A 91 19.71 -12.79 20.93
CA ALA A 91 19.37 -14.14 21.36
C ALA A 91 20.02 -15.24 20.48
N SER A 92 20.12 -14.98 19.17
CA SER A 92 20.63 -15.96 18.20
C SER A 92 22.16 -16.03 18.17
N ARG A 93 22.86 -14.92 18.40
CA ARG A 93 24.33 -14.85 18.31
C ARG A 93 25.04 -14.70 19.64
N GLN A 94 24.57 -13.80 20.50
CA GLN A 94 25.27 -13.42 21.74
C GLN A 94 24.26 -12.98 22.83
N PRO A 95 23.68 -13.95 23.58
CA PRO A 95 22.64 -13.65 24.57
C PRO A 95 23.07 -12.75 25.72
N ASP A 96 24.36 -12.59 25.96
CA ASP A 96 24.99 -11.74 26.97
C ASP A 96 25.51 -10.40 26.38
N LEU A 97 25.04 -10.00 25.19
CA LEU A 97 25.46 -8.77 24.50
C LEU A 97 25.31 -7.53 25.37
N LEU A 98 24.13 -7.31 25.96
CA LEU A 98 23.86 -6.10 26.76
C LEU A 98 24.70 -6.06 28.04
N GLU A 99 24.92 -7.20 28.69
CA GLU A 99 25.78 -7.33 29.85
C GLU A 99 27.24 -6.99 29.50
N ARG A 100 27.75 -7.47 28.34
CA ARG A 100 29.09 -7.13 27.85
C ARG A 100 29.23 -5.65 27.51
N VAL A 101 28.24 -5.07 26.86
CA VAL A 101 28.21 -3.64 26.54
C VAL A 101 28.27 -2.82 27.82
N TYR A 102 27.49 -3.20 28.85
CA TYR A 102 27.51 -2.52 30.14
C TYR A 102 28.89 -2.64 30.82
N HIS A 103 29.51 -3.82 30.82
CA HIS A 103 30.86 -4.00 31.38
C HIS A 103 31.92 -3.17 30.66
N ARG A 104 31.85 -3.11 29.32
CA ARG A 104 32.74 -2.27 28.52
C ARG A 104 32.53 -0.79 28.83
N PHE A 105 31.28 -0.34 28.83
CA PHE A 105 30.91 1.03 29.19
C PHE A 105 31.41 1.43 30.59
N GLU A 106 31.27 0.52 31.57
CA GLU A 106 31.77 0.73 32.93
C GLU A 106 33.29 0.84 32.99
N SER A 107 34.00 0.00 32.23
CA SER A 107 35.46 0.01 32.16
C SER A 107 36.03 1.29 31.51
N GLU A 108 35.33 1.86 30.52
CA GLU A 108 35.77 3.06 29.80
C GLU A 108 35.54 4.37 30.59
N LEU A 109 34.64 4.37 31.58
CA LEU A 109 34.32 5.55 32.40
C LEU A 109 34.69 5.42 33.89
N SER A 110 34.14 4.42 34.58
CA SER A 110 34.16 4.08 36.02
C SER A 110 32.75 3.76 36.53
N ALA A 111 32.64 2.83 37.48
CA ALA A 111 31.37 2.41 38.10
C ALA A 111 30.49 3.58 38.58
N ARG A 112 31.11 4.60 39.20
CA ARG A 112 30.40 5.78 39.69
C ARG A 112 29.78 6.58 38.54
N LYS A 113 30.56 6.94 37.52
CA LYS A 113 30.08 7.75 36.39
C LYS A 113 29.05 7.01 35.55
N SER A 114 29.25 5.71 35.33
CA SER A 114 28.28 4.87 34.63
C SER A 114 26.96 4.81 35.38
N SER A 115 26.98 4.65 36.71
CA SER A 115 25.75 4.67 37.52
C SER A 115 25.07 6.04 37.54
N GLU A 116 25.82 7.14 37.60
CA GLU A 116 25.28 8.51 37.54
C GLU A 116 24.59 8.76 36.18
N TYR A 117 25.19 8.28 35.09
CA TYR A 117 24.59 8.34 33.75
C TYR A 117 23.28 7.58 33.65
N LEU A 118 23.21 6.32 34.14
CA LEU A 118 21.97 5.54 34.08
C LEU A 118 20.82 6.24 34.82
N VAL A 119 21.10 6.84 35.99
CA VAL A 119 20.10 7.63 36.73
C VAL A 119 19.67 8.85 35.92
N LYS A 120 20.62 9.60 35.35
CA LYS A 120 20.32 10.76 34.51
C LYS A 120 19.50 10.39 33.27
N PHE A 121 19.76 9.22 32.67
CA PHE A 121 18.97 8.72 31.55
C PHE A 121 17.53 8.46 32.00
N LEU A 122 17.32 7.79 33.13
CA LEU A 122 15.97 7.56 33.69
C LEU A 122 15.26 8.85 34.12
N GLU A 123 15.99 9.91 34.46
CA GLU A 123 15.37 11.22 34.71
C GLU A 123 14.78 11.81 33.43
N ALA A 124 15.46 11.63 32.29
CA ALA A 124 15.01 12.13 30.99
C ALA A 124 14.03 11.19 30.28
N PHE A 125 14.20 9.87 30.43
CA PHE A 125 13.37 8.81 29.85
C PHE A 125 12.93 7.86 30.98
N PRO A 126 11.98 8.27 31.82
CA PRO A 126 11.56 7.49 32.97
C PRO A 126 10.62 6.35 32.56
N PRO A 127 10.82 5.11 33.03
CA PRO A 127 9.80 4.07 32.97
C PRO A 127 8.62 4.44 33.87
N ARG A 128 7.47 3.81 33.68
CA ARG A 128 6.22 4.16 34.37
C ARG A 128 6.35 4.15 35.88
N GLU A 129 6.94 3.12 36.48
CA GLU A 129 7.12 3.04 37.94
C GLU A 129 7.90 4.22 38.53
N VAL A 130 8.90 4.72 37.79
CA VAL A 130 9.75 5.84 38.21
C VAL A 130 9.04 7.16 37.96
N PHE A 131 8.30 7.28 36.87
CA PHE A 131 7.54 8.49 36.55
C PHE A 131 6.39 8.73 37.53
N ASP A 132 5.63 7.69 37.86
CA ASP A 132 4.47 7.74 38.77
C ASP A 132 4.89 8.00 40.24
N GLY A 133 6.19 7.97 40.53
CA GLY A 133 6.75 8.17 41.88
C GLY A 133 6.67 6.93 42.79
N ASN A 134 6.27 5.78 42.24
CA ASN A 134 6.16 4.52 42.97
C ASN A 134 7.54 3.91 43.30
N GLU A 135 8.57 4.26 42.53
CA GLU A 135 9.94 3.76 42.70
C GLU A 135 10.96 4.87 42.43
N THR A 136 12.12 4.81 43.10
CA THR A 136 13.23 5.73 42.81
C THR A 136 14.07 5.22 41.64
N ALA A 137 14.64 6.11 40.82
CA ALA A 137 15.52 5.69 39.71
C ALA A 137 16.66 4.75 40.15
N ARG A 138 17.25 5.00 41.33
CA ARG A 138 18.29 4.12 41.91
C ARG A 138 17.74 2.78 42.37
N GLY A 139 16.56 2.77 43.00
CA GLY A 139 15.88 1.54 43.42
C GLY A 139 15.50 0.67 42.22
N TRP A 140 14.95 1.29 41.17
CA TRP A 140 14.60 0.61 39.93
C TRP A 140 15.83 0.01 39.23
N LEU A 141 16.95 0.73 39.14
CA LEU A 141 18.21 0.21 38.59
C LEU A 141 18.82 -0.94 39.41
N GLY A 142 18.46 -1.05 40.69
CA GLY A 142 18.90 -2.13 41.57
C GLY A 142 18.22 -3.47 41.28
N LYS A 143 17.12 -3.48 40.51
CA LYS A 143 16.34 -4.69 40.18
C LYS A 143 16.90 -5.38 38.93
N GLY A 144 17.39 -6.61 39.07
CA GLY A 144 17.63 -7.56 37.96
C GLY A 144 18.29 -6.98 36.69
N LYS A 145 17.63 -7.17 35.54
CA LYS A 145 18.08 -6.79 34.19
C LYS A 145 17.75 -5.34 33.80
N ASN A 146 17.40 -4.48 34.76
CA ASN A 146 16.96 -3.11 34.45
C ASN A 146 18.09 -2.23 33.90
N LYS A 147 19.33 -2.47 34.35
CA LYS A 147 20.52 -1.78 33.81
C LYS A 147 20.73 -2.07 32.33
N THR A 148 20.58 -3.33 31.93
CA THR A 148 20.70 -3.72 30.51
C THR A 148 19.56 -3.15 29.68
N GLY A 149 18.35 -2.99 30.25
CA GLY A 149 17.26 -2.27 29.60
C GLY A 149 17.63 -0.81 29.28
N VAL A 150 18.23 -0.08 30.23
CA VAL A 150 18.70 1.29 29.97
C VAL A 150 19.77 1.34 28.89
N VAL A 151 20.66 0.34 28.83
CA VAL A 151 21.70 0.24 27.78
C VAL A 151 21.07 0.05 26.40
N GLU A 152 20.06 -0.83 26.29
CA GLU A 152 19.30 -1.05 25.06
C GLU A 152 18.55 0.21 24.63
N GLU A 153 17.76 0.81 25.52
CA GLU A 153 16.98 2.02 25.24
C GLU A 153 17.86 3.21 24.87
N SER A 154 19.03 3.36 25.49
CA SER A 154 19.99 4.40 25.13
C SER A 154 20.48 4.26 23.69
N PHE A 155 20.66 3.03 23.21
CA PHE A 155 21.01 2.76 21.83
C PHE A 155 19.82 2.97 20.88
N MET A 156 18.60 2.59 21.27
CA MET A 156 17.40 2.83 20.46
C MET A 156 17.07 4.30 20.31
N VAL A 157 17.27 5.09 21.36
CA VAL A 157 17.19 6.56 21.30
C VAL A 157 18.24 7.13 20.34
N TRP A 158 19.43 6.54 20.27
CA TRP A 158 20.45 6.92 19.27
C TRP A 158 20.04 6.53 17.85
N LEU A 159 19.50 5.32 17.65
CA LEU A 159 18.99 4.86 16.35
C LEU A 159 17.86 5.77 15.85
N ASN A 160 16.89 6.06 16.71
CA ASN A 160 15.77 6.96 16.42
C ASN A 160 16.28 8.37 16.07
N LYS A 161 17.29 8.87 16.80
CA LYS A 161 17.87 10.19 16.52
C LYS A 161 18.63 10.23 15.19
N SER A 162 19.19 9.10 14.78
CA SER A 162 19.89 8.92 13.51
C SER A 162 18.95 8.67 12.32
N ASN A 163 17.63 8.56 12.55
CA ASN A 163 16.62 8.40 11.52
C ASN A 163 15.98 9.76 11.15
N PRO A 164 16.28 10.35 9.98
CA PRO A 164 15.74 11.66 9.59
C PRO A 164 14.21 11.68 9.47
N ALA A 165 13.58 10.55 9.12
CA ALA A 165 12.13 10.42 9.05
C ALA A 165 11.45 10.64 10.42
N LEU A 166 12.19 10.51 11.53
CA LEU A 166 11.68 10.74 12.87
C LEU A 166 11.92 12.17 13.40
N GLU A 167 12.51 13.06 12.60
CA GLU A 167 12.73 14.47 12.98
C GLU A 167 11.45 15.20 13.42
N PRO A 168 10.27 15.00 12.77
CA PRO A 168 9.01 15.60 13.22
C PRO A 168 8.61 15.24 14.66
N PHE A 169 9.06 14.08 15.16
CA PHE A 169 8.76 13.60 16.52
C PHE A 169 9.83 13.97 17.55
N GLY A 170 10.86 14.72 17.14
CA GLY A 170 12.08 14.90 17.94
C GLY A 170 11.87 15.56 19.30
N GLU A 171 10.85 16.40 19.46
CA GLU A 171 10.47 17.00 20.75
C GLU A 171 10.05 15.97 21.81
N PHE A 172 9.60 14.79 21.36
CA PHE A 172 9.11 13.72 22.22
C PHE A 172 10.13 12.59 22.37
N LEU A 173 10.93 12.35 21.34
CA LEU A 173 11.87 11.22 21.31
C LEU A 173 13.27 11.59 21.83
N PHE A 174 13.63 12.88 21.83
CA PHE A 174 15.02 13.30 22.06
C PHE A 174 15.14 14.18 23.31
N ASP A 175 16.24 13.99 24.05
CA ASP A 175 16.64 14.88 25.14
C ASP A 175 18.09 15.34 24.93
N ARG A 176 18.27 16.61 24.57
CA ARG A 176 19.59 17.19 24.28
C ARG A 176 20.51 17.18 25.51
N LYS A 177 19.98 17.24 26.75
CA LYS A 177 20.79 17.29 27.98
C LYS A 177 21.45 15.95 28.27
N VAL A 178 20.84 14.85 27.84
CA VAL A 178 21.40 13.50 27.91
C VAL A 178 22.25 13.20 26.68
N MET A 179 21.73 13.44 25.47
CA MET A 179 22.40 13.09 24.22
C MET A 179 23.73 13.81 23.99
N ASN A 180 23.88 15.03 24.50
CA ASN A 180 25.12 15.80 24.34
C ASN A 180 26.21 15.41 25.34
N THR A 181 25.93 14.52 26.29
CA THR A 181 26.91 14.09 27.29
C THR A 181 28.00 13.21 26.69
N ARG A 182 29.17 13.20 27.34
CA ARG A 182 30.25 12.28 26.97
C ARG A 182 29.85 10.83 27.26
N GLU A 183 29.17 10.62 28.38
CA GLU A 183 28.72 9.33 28.87
C GLU A 183 27.79 8.64 27.87
N TYR A 184 26.81 9.38 27.31
CA TYR A 184 25.93 8.87 26.26
C TYR A 184 26.71 8.37 25.03
N ARG A 185 27.64 9.18 24.51
CA ARG A 185 28.47 8.81 23.35
C ARG A 185 29.36 7.60 23.64
N THR A 186 29.90 7.50 24.86
CA THR A 186 30.69 6.34 25.28
C THR A 186 29.84 5.06 25.33
N LEU A 187 28.60 5.13 25.80
CA LEU A 187 27.70 3.96 25.78
C LEU A 187 27.38 3.52 24.36
N VAL A 188 27.03 4.45 23.48
CA VAL A 188 26.76 4.15 22.06
C VAL A 188 27.99 3.52 21.40
N GLY A 189 29.18 4.09 21.61
CA GLY A 189 30.43 3.51 21.09
C GLY A 189 30.73 2.11 21.63
N ALA A 190 30.44 1.85 22.91
CA ALA A 190 30.57 0.53 23.50
C ALA A 190 29.59 -0.49 22.88
N MET A 191 28.36 -0.05 22.55
CA MET A 191 27.36 -0.86 21.84
C MET A 191 27.85 -1.20 20.42
N GLN A 192 28.17 -0.18 19.61
CA GLN A 192 28.65 -0.35 18.23
C GLN A 192 29.88 -1.27 18.17
N GLY A 193 30.85 -1.06 19.07
CA GLY A 193 32.02 -1.92 19.15
C GLY A 193 31.71 -3.37 19.54
N SER A 194 30.69 -3.59 20.36
CA SER A 194 30.25 -4.94 20.75
C SER A 194 29.47 -5.63 19.64
N ILE A 195 28.63 -4.90 18.90
CA ILE A 195 27.94 -5.38 17.70
C ILE A 195 28.95 -5.83 16.63
N LYS A 196 29.97 -4.99 16.36
CA LYS A 196 31.05 -5.36 15.41
C LYS A 196 31.81 -6.61 15.84
N THR A 197 32.00 -6.81 17.14
CA THR A 197 32.67 -8.01 17.67
C THR A 197 31.78 -9.25 17.57
N MET A 198 30.47 -9.09 17.75
CA MET A 198 29.48 -10.17 17.57
C MET A 198 29.43 -10.67 16.12
N GLY A 199 29.68 -9.77 15.16
CA GLY A 199 29.72 -10.09 13.73
C GLY A 199 28.32 -10.20 13.10
N PRO A 200 28.24 -10.77 11.88
CA PRO A 200 27.02 -10.75 11.07
C PRO A 200 25.84 -11.55 11.65
N VAL A 201 24.65 -10.97 11.56
CA VAL A 201 23.38 -11.51 12.12
C VAL A 201 22.33 -11.82 11.05
N SER A 202 22.46 -11.30 9.83
CA SER A 202 21.53 -11.53 8.72
C SER A 202 22.06 -12.53 7.67
N PRO A 203 21.18 -13.11 6.83
CA PRO A 203 21.57 -13.93 5.68
C PRO A 203 22.51 -13.21 4.70
N ASP A 204 22.33 -11.90 4.52
CA ASP A 204 23.15 -11.04 3.65
C ASP A 204 24.50 -10.62 4.27
N ASN A 205 24.90 -11.29 5.35
CA ASN A 205 26.17 -11.06 6.04
C ASN A 205 26.33 -9.63 6.61
N LEU A 206 25.22 -8.99 7.00
CA LEU A 206 25.21 -7.69 7.67
C LEU A 206 25.34 -7.87 9.18
N ASP A 207 26.07 -6.97 9.84
CA ASP A 207 26.03 -6.84 11.29
C ASP A 207 24.70 -6.21 11.77
N LEU A 208 24.43 -6.24 13.07
CA LEU A 208 23.15 -5.79 13.61
C LEU A 208 22.90 -4.29 13.41
N GLU A 209 23.96 -3.48 13.45
CA GLU A 209 23.82 -2.04 13.24
C GLU A 209 23.47 -1.77 11.77
N GLU A 210 24.22 -2.36 10.84
CA GLU A 210 23.95 -2.31 9.40
C GLU A 210 22.53 -2.78 9.05
N LEU A 211 22.08 -3.89 9.67
CA LEU A 211 20.73 -4.41 9.49
C LEU A 211 19.68 -3.39 9.93
N LEU A 212 19.78 -2.85 11.15
CA LEU A 212 18.82 -1.86 11.67
C LEU A 212 18.82 -0.55 10.86
N PHE A 213 19.96 -0.14 10.31
CA PHE A 213 20.06 1.04 9.44
C PHE A 213 19.64 0.80 8.00
N SER A 214 19.48 -0.44 7.56
CA SER A 214 19.10 -0.76 6.18
C SER A 214 17.82 -0.05 5.71
N PRO A 215 16.68 -0.09 6.44
CA PRO A 215 15.50 0.69 6.07
C PRO A 215 15.77 2.19 6.07
N ILE A 216 16.48 2.70 7.09
CA ILE A 216 16.79 4.13 7.24
C ILE A 216 17.62 4.63 6.06
N ARG A 217 18.59 3.85 5.58
CA ARG A 217 19.43 4.24 4.43
C ARG A 217 18.69 4.12 3.11
N HIS A 218 17.80 3.14 2.98
CA HIS A 218 16.97 2.98 1.80
C HIS A 218 16.05 4.18 1.59
N SER A 219 15.38 4.64 2.66
CA SER A 219 14.54 5.83 2.60
C SER A 219 14.69 6.69 3.86
N PRO A 220 15.66 7.63 3.88
CA PRO A 220 16.00 8.38 5.08
C PRO A 220 14.89 9.29 5.60
N THR A 221 13.97 9.72 4.74
CA THR A 221 12.99 10.76 5.04
C THR A 221 11.55 10.27 5.05
N SER A 222 11.29 8.97 4.86
CA SER A 222 9.93 8.42 4.79
C SER A 222 9.76 7.19 5.68
N ILE A 223 8.87 7.30 6.68
CA ILE A 223 8.46 6.15 7.51
C ILE A 223 7.77 5.09 6.65
N LEU A 224 6.91 5.51 5.72
CA LEU A 224 6.20 4.60 4.81
C LEU A 224 7.15 3.70 4.02
N GLU A 225 8.16 4.29 3.39
CA GLU A 225 9.12 3.53 2.58
C GLU A 225 10.06 2.68 3.45
N GLN A 226 10.36 3.11 4.68
CA GLN A 226 11.08 2.28 5.66
C GLN A 226 10.27 1.03 6.04
N LEU A 227 8.96 1.17 6.27
CA LEU A 227 8.07 0.04 6.57
C LEU A 227 7.91 -0.89 5.37
N ARG A 228 7.77 -0.37 4.15
CA ARG A 228 7.76 -1.16 2.90
C ARG A 228 9.07 -1.92 2.70
N TYR A 229 10.21 -1.28 2.96
CA TYR A 229 11.51 -1.95 2.93
C TYR A 229 11.55 -3.13 3.91
N ILE A 230 11.11 -2.93 5.15
CA ILE A 230 11.05 -3.99 6.17
C ILE A 230 10.12 -5.13 5.71
N ARG A 231 8.93 -4.80 5.20
CA ARG A 231 7.96 -5.77 4.69
C ARG A 231 8.55 -6.69 3.61
N LEU A 232 9.39 -6.14 2.74
CA LEU A 232 10.00 -6.86 1.62
C LEU A 232 11.24 -7.65 2.03
N ASN A 233 12.10 -7.10 2.89
CA ASN A 233 13.44 -7.64 3.14
C ASN A 233 13.57 -8.41 4.46
N TRP A 234 12.67 -8.22 5.42
CA TRP A 234 12.77 -8.86 6.74
C TRP A 234 11.78 -10.02 6.91
N SER A 235 11.32 -10.60 5.80
CA SER A 235 10.27 -11.62 5.81
C SER A 235 10.62 -12.84 6.66
N GLU A 236 11.81 -13.40 6.47
CA GLU A 236 12.32 -14.53 7.25
C GLU A 236 12.56 -14.16 8.72
N LEU A 237 12.99 -12.93 8.99
CA LEU A 237 13.27 -12.45 10.35
C LEU A 237 11.98 -12.25 11.17
N LEU A 238 10.89 -11.90 10.48
CA LEU A 238 9.58 -11.64 11.08
C LEU A 238 8.65 -12.87 11.04
N GLU A 239 9.08 -14.00 10.48
CA GLU A 239 8.28 -15.23 10.40
C GLU A 239 7.77 -15.64 11.80
N GLY A 240 6.46 -15.88 11.93
CA GLY A 240 5.84 -16.27 13.21
C GLY A 240 5.66 -15.13 14.22
N SER A 241 6.01 -13.89 13.88
CA SER A 241 5.78 -12.71 14.72
C SER A 241 4.41 -12.06 14.44
N PRO A 242 3.83 -11.30 15.40
CA PRO A 242 2.58 -10.56 15.18
C PRO A 242 2.74 -9.34 14.24
N PHE A 243 3.97 -8.97 13.87
CA PHE A 243 4.26 -7.75 13.12
C PHE A 243 3.79 -7.79 11.66
N TRP A 244 3.60 -8.98 11.08
CA TRP A 244 3.16 -9.10 9.69
C TRP A 244 1.83 -8.40 9.42
N GLY A 245 0.81 -8.65 10.23
CA GLY A 245 -0.49 -8.00 10.07
C GLY A 245 -0.46 -6.51 10.43
N MET A 246 0.43 -6.11 11.34
CA MET A 246 0.59 -4.71 11.74
C MET A 246 1.27 -3.89 10.63
N LEU A 247 2.23 -4.47 9.91
CA LEU A 247 2.94 -3.81 8.81
C LEU A 247 2.00 -3.40 7.67
N ASP A 248 1.15 -4.33 7.21
CA ASP A 248 0.21 -4.05 6.12
C ASP A 248 -0.78 -2.95 6.50
N GLY A 249 -1.34 -3.02 7.71
CA GLY A 249 -2.26 -1.99 8.22
C GLY A 249 -1.61 -0.61 8.40
N ALA A 250 -0.37 -0.57 8.89
CA ALA A 250 0.36 0.69 9.07
C ALA A 250 0.75 1.34 7.73
N ILE A 251 1.14 0.53 6.74
CA ILE A 251 1.44 0.99 5.38
C ILE A 251 0.19 1.62 4.76
N GLU A 252 -0.94 0.90 4.79
CA GLU A 252 -2.22 1.41 4.26
C GLU A 252 -2.66 2.70 4.96
N PHE A 253 -2.53 2.76 6.29
CA PHE A 253 -2.94 3.94 7.04
C PHE A 253 -2.12 5.18 6.71
N ILE A 254 -0.81 5.04 6.55
CA ILE A 254 0.06 6.16 6.16
C ILE A 254 -0.21 6.58 4.72
N GLU A 255 -0.44 5.64 3.81
CA GLU A 255 -0.80 5.96 2.42
C GLU A 255 -2.08 6.77 2.33
N ASP A 256 -3.10 6.42 3.12
CA ASP A 256 -4.37 7.14 3.12
C ASP A 256 -4.25 8.53 3.76
N GLU A 257 -3.47 8.67 4.82
CA GLU A 257 -3.15 9.97 5.44
C GLU A 257 -2.37 10.89 4.47
N ASP A 258 -1.36 10.35 3.77
CA ASP A 258 -0.58 11.10 2.79
C ASP A 258 -1.43 11.51 1.58
N LYS A 259 -2.34 10.64 1.09
CA LYS A 259 -3.32 10.99 0.04
C LYS A 259 -4.22 12.12 0.51
N TYR A 260 -4.79 12.03 1.71
CA TYR A 260 -5.65 13.07 2.27
C TYR A 260 -4.94 14.43 2.33
N LEU A 261 -3.71 14.46 2.87
CA LEU A 261 -2.91 15.70 2.97
C LEU A 261 -2.50 16.27 1.61
N PHE A 262 -2.24 15.41 0.63
CA PHE A 262 -1.96 15.84 -0.74
C PHE A 262 -3.17 16.58 -1.33
N PHE A 263 -4.38 16.02 -1.19
CA PHE A 263 -5.61 16.68 -1.65
C PHE A 263 -5.93 17.96 -0.86
N GLU A 264 -5.70 17.98 0.46
CA GLU A 264 -5.86 19.17 1.29
C GLU A 264 -4.90 20.29 0.88
N LYS A 265 -3.62 20.00 0.65
CA LYS A 265 -2.65 21.00 0.17
C LYS A 265 -3.00 21.57 -1.19
N LEU A 266 -3.41 20.72 -2.14
CA LEU A 266 -3.91 21.17 -3.44
C LEU A 266 -5.10 22.14 -3.30
N SER A 267 -6.00 21.86 -2.35
CA SER A 267 -7.15 22.73 -2.08
C SER A 267 -6.75 24.09 -1.47
N HIS A 268 -5.69 24.13 -0.64
CA HIS A 268 -5.22 25.36 0.00
C HIS A 268 -4.29 26.20 -0.88
N GLU A 269 -3.39 25.58 -1.65
CA GLU A 269 -2.43 26.28 -2.53
C GLU A 269 -3.13 26.93 -3.73
N GLN A 270 -4.25 26.37 -4.21
CA GLN A 270 -5.09 26.99 -5.24
C GLN A 270 -6.03 28.09 -4.71
N GLY A 271 -6.11 28.26 -3.39
CA GLY A 271 -7.00 29.22 -2.71
C GLY A 271 -6.44 30.64 -2.55
N ALA A 272 -5.20 30.93 -2.99
CA ALA A 272 -4.56 32.21 -2.73
C ALA A 272 -4.54 33.21 -3.90
N ASP A 273 -4.92 32.83 -5.13
CA ASP A 273 -4.96 33.78 -6.27
C ASP A 273 -6.01 33.50 -7.35
N SER A 274 -6.96 32.59 -7.10
CA SER A 274 -8.15 32.42 -7.96
C SER A 274 -9.33 33.21 -7.39
N GLY A 275 -9.14 34.53 -7.26
CA GLY A 275 -10.24 35.46 -7.12
C GLY A 275 -11.17 35.31 -8.32
N GLN A 276 -12.36 34.74 -8.05
CA GLN A 276 -13.43 34.40 -8.98
C GLN A 276 -13.21 33.08 -9.71
N TRP A 277 -14.02 32.08 -9.36
CA TRP A 277 -14.65 31.02 -10.15
C TRP A 277 -14.82 29.78 -9.26
N PHE A 278 -16.00 29.73 -8.62
CA PHE A 278 -16.55 28.69 -7.74
C PHE A 278 -15.95 28.54 -6.33
N GLU A 279 -16.30 29.48 -5.44
CA GLU A 279 -16.84 29.08 -4.14
C GLU A 279 -18.11 28.25 -4.40
N LYS A 280 -17.96 26.96 -4.72
CA LYS A 280 -19.00 26.00 -4.40
C LYS A 280 -18.64 25.50 -3.03
N GLU A 281 -19.32 26.02 -2.02
CA GLU A 281 -19.49 25.30 -0.77
C GLU A 281 -19.82 23.85 -1.14
N ALA A 282 -18.88 22.93 -0.86
CA ALA A 282 -19.26 21.54 -0.73
C ALA A 282 -20.21 21.51 0.45
N GLN A 283 -21.51 21.57 0.15
CA GLN A 283 -22.56 21.39 1.14
C GLN A 283 -22.45 19.94 1.59
N ILE A 284 -21.63 19.71 2.62
CA ILE A 284 -21.70 18.50 3.41
C ILE A 284 -23.15 18.45 3.88
N PRO A 285 -23.93 17.43 3.49
CA PRO A 285 -25.31 17.37 3.90
C PRO A 285 -25.34 17.39 5.43
N ASP A 286 -25.93 18.44 6.00
CA ASP A 286 -26.04 18.58 7.44
C ASP A 286 -27.16 17.67 7.93
N TYR A 287 -26.77 16.47 8.36
CA TYR A 287 -27.69 15.49 8.93
C TYR A 287 -28.03 15.79 10.41
N SER A 288 -27.49 16.84 11.03
CA SER A 288 -27.78 17.19 12.43
C SER A 288 -29.22 17.65 12.67
N THR A 289 -29.91 18.06 11.59
CA THR A 289 -31.32 18.47 11.62
C THR A 289 -32.30 17.34 11.32
N LEU A 290 -31.80 16.17 10.89
CA LEU A 290 -32.62 14.96 10.81
C LEU A 290 -32.79 14.43 12.23
N ASP A 291 -34.00 14.59 12.77
CA ASP A 291 -34.43 13.91 14.00
C ASP A 291 -34.43 12.40 13.74
N TYR A 292 -33.25 11.75 13.83
CA TYR A 292 -33.07 10.33 13.52
C TYR A 292 -34.01 9.43 14.32
N ASP A 293 -34.44 9.91 15.49
CA ASP A 293 -35.34 9.22 16.41
C ASP A 293 -36.83 9.39 16.04
N ASN A 294 -37.23 10.45 15.31
CA ASN A 294 -38.63 10.71 14.90
C ASN A 294 -38.86 10.90 13.38
N ALA A 295 -37.84 10.80 12.54
CA ALA A 295 -38.01 10.84 11.10
C ALA A 295 -38.86 9.63 10.67
N PRO A 296 -40.03 9.83 10.04
CA PRO A 296 -40.85 8.71 9.58
C PRO A 296 -40.03 7.92 8.58
N ALA A 297 -39.73 6.67 8.94
CA ALA A 297 -38.96 5.78 8.07
C ALA A 297 -39.79 5.52 6.81
N ASN A 298 -39.40 6.17 5.72
CA ASN A 298 -40.07 6.07 4.43
C ASN A 298 -39.49 4.86 3.68
N TYR A 299 -39.58 3.68 4.30
CA TYR A 299 -39.14 2.43 3.69
C TYR A 299 -39.88 2.26 2.36
N SER A 300 -39.16 1.95 1.29
CA SER A 300 -39.82 1.43 0.09
C SER A 300 -40.61 0.18 0.49
N LEU A 301 -41.80 0.01 -0.06
CA LEU A 301 -42.59 -1.21 0.13
C LEU A 301 -41.68 -2.41 -0.16
N ASP A 302 -41.54 -3.29 0.85
CA ASP A 302 -40.75 -4.51 0.77
C ASP A 302 -41.27 -5.32 -0.42
N SER A 303 -40.57 -5.19 -1.54
CA SER A 303 -40.92 -5.88 -2.76
C SER A 303 -39.95 -7.05 -2.81
N SER A 304 -40.45 -8.27 -2.54
CA SER A 304 -39.68 -9.52 -2.40
C SER A 304 -38.77 -9.87 -3.58
N TRP A 305 -38.76 -9.08 -4.65
CA TRP A 305 -37.94 -9.34 -5.82
C TRP A 305 -36.44 -9.29 -5.55
N MET A 306 -35.95 -8.44 -4.63
CA MET A 306 -34.52 -8.30 -4.33
C MET A 306 -33.90 -9.59 -3.75
N PRO A 307 -34.50 -10.24 -2.72
CA PRO A 307 -34.01 -11.53 -2.22
C PRO A 307 -34.29 -12.72 -3.17
N GLU A 308 -35.14 -12.54 -4.17
CA GLU A 308 -35.50 -13.57 -5.17
C GLU A 308 -34.71 -13.44 -6.49
N VAL A 309 -33.73 -12.53 -6.57
CA VAL A 309 -32.91 -12.37 -7.78
C VAL A 309 -31.94 -13.54 -7.95
N VAL A 310 -32.06 -14.24 -9.08
CA VAL A 310 -31.06 -15.17 -9.61
C VAL A 310 -30.56 -14.58 -10.91
N MET A 311 -29.35 -14.01 -10.89
CA MET A 311 -28.82 -13.22 -11.99
C MET A 311 -27.76 -13.98 -12.77
N VAL A 312 -27.76 -13.81 -14.09
CA VAL A 312 -26.62 -14.17 -14.95
C VAL A 312 -26.01 -12.91 -15.56
N ALA A 313 -24.69 -12.75 -15.42
CA ALA A 313 -23.94 -11.67 -16.04
C ALA A 313 -23.33 -12.11 -17.37
N LYS A 314 -23.40 -11.26 -18.39
CA LYS A 314 -22.90 -11.52 -19.75
C LYS A 314 -22.13 -10.32 -20.27
N SER A 315 -20.88 -10.54 -20.69
CA SER A 315 -20.18 -9.61 -21.57
C SER A 315 -20.90 -9.57 -22.91
N THR A 316 -21.55 -8.44 -23.22
CA THR A 316 -22.56 -8.36 -24.29
C THR A 316 -22.02 -8.86 -25.63
N TYR A 317 -20.90 -8.32 -26.10
CA TYR A 317 -20.33 -8.67 -27.41
C TYR A 317 -19.84 -10.12 -27.48
N VAL A 318 -19.22 -10.62 -26.41
CA VAL A 318 -18.76 -12.01 -26.33
C VAL A 318 -19.95 -12.96 -26.36
N TRP A 319 -21.00 -12.62 -25.62
CA TRP A 319 -22.20 -13.45 -25.56
C TRP A 319 -22.96 -13.47 -26.88
N LEU A 320 -23.09 -12.34 -27.57
CA LEU A 320 -23.71 -12.28 -28.90
C LEU A 320 -22.96 -13.17 -29.90
N ASP A 321 -21.61 -13.14 -29.92
CA ASP A 321 -20.79 -14.05 -30.74
C ASP A 321 -20.98 -15.53 -30.36
N GLN A 322 -20.99 -15.86 -29.06
CA GLN A 322 -21.24 -17.21 -28.57
C GLN A 322 -22.63 -17.73 -28.98
N LEU A 323 -23.66 -16.89 -28.88
CA LEU A 323 -25.00 -17.21 -29.35
C LEU A 323 -25.00 -17.43 -30.86
N GLY A 324 -24.30 -16.59 -31.63
CA GLY A 324 -24.21 -16.74 -33.07
C GLY A 324 -23.63 -18.10 -33.47
N LYS A 325 -22.58 -18.55 -32.77
CA LYS A 325 -21.99 -19.89 -32.93
C LYS A 325 -22.94 -21.00 -32.50
N LYS A 326 -23.60 -20.86 -31.34
CA LYS A 326 -24.55 -21.85 -30.80
C LYS A 326 -25.74 -22.09 -31.72
N TYR A 327 -26.35 -21.00 -32.21
CA TYR A 327 -27.55 -21.04 -33.05
C TYR A 327 -27.26 -21.04 -34.55
N ARG A 328 -25.98 -21.05 -34.94
CA ARG A 328 -25.50 -21.09 -36.33
C ARG A 328 -26.12 -20.00 -37.21
N ARG A 329 -26.29 -18.80 -36.66
CA ARG A 329 -26.79 -17.61 -37.37
C ARG A 329 -26.08 -16.37 -36.86
N ALA A 330 -26.01 -15.31 -37.66
CA ALA A 330 -25.44 -14.05 -37.18
C ALA A 330 -26.33 -13.47 -36.05
N ILE A 331 -25.72 -13.17 -34.90
CA ILE A 331 -26.35 -12.51 -33.76
C ILE A 331 -25.38 -11.42 -33.32
N ASN A 332 -25.65 -10.20 -33.76
CA ASN A 332 -24.82 -9.02 -33.54
C ASN A 332 -25.56 -7.96 -32.72
N ARG A 333 -26.89 -8.05 -32.62
CA ARG A 333 -27.75 -7.07 -31.92
C ARG A 333 -28.61 -7.71 -30.84
N LEU A 334 -28.99 -6.92 -29.84
CA LEU A 334 -29.79 -7.35 -28.69
C LEU A 334 -31.14 -7.98 -29.11
N GLN A 335 -31.82 -7.39 -30.10
CA GLN A 335 -33.08 -7.93 -30.62
C GLN A 335 -32.93 -9.26 -31.38
N GLU A 336 -31.70 -9.66 -31.75
CA GLU A 336 -31.43 -10.90 -32.48
C GLU A 336 -31.20 -12.09 -31.53
N ILE A 337 -31.10 -11.85 -30.22
CA ILE A 337 -31.04 -12.89 -29.19
C ILE A 337 -32.29 -13.78 -29.35
N PRO A 338 -32.14 -15.10 -29.61
CA PRO A 338 -33.26 -15.99 -29.86
C PRO A 338 -34.18 -16.11 -28.64
N ASP A 339 -35.48 -16.30 -28.91
CA ASP A 339 -36.46 -16.55 -27.87
C ASP A 339 -36.16 -17.85 -27.10
N GLU A 340 -35.64 -18.86 -27.80
CA GLU A 340 -35.24 -20.15 -27.24
C GLU A 340 -34.10 -20.01 -26.21
N GLU A 341 -33.23 -19.00 -26.36
CA GLU A 341 -32.20 -18.72 -25.36
C GLU A 341 -32.81 -18.09 -24.10
N LEU A 342 -33.78 -17.20 -24.27
CA LEU A 342 -34.49 -16.57 -23.15
C LEU A 342 -35.35 -17.59 -22.41
N ASP A 343 -35.99 -18.51 -23.14
CA ASP A 343 -36.72 -19.65 -22.58
C ASP A 343 -35.79 -20.53 -21.75
N LEU A 344 -34.62 -20.89 -22.29
CA LEU A 344 -33.62 -21.67 -21.56
C LEU A 344 -33.13 -20.99 -20.27
N LEU A 345 -32.94 -19.67 -20.29
CA LEU A 345 -32.56 -18.92 -19.08
C LEU A 345 -33.67 -18.97 -18.03
N ALA A 346 -34.94 -18.80 -18.44
CA ALA A 346 -36.08 -18.88 -17.55
C ALA A 346 -36.29 -20.29 -16.98
N GLU A 347 -36.16 -21.33 -17.80
CA GLU A 347 -36.25 -22.74 -17.38
C GLU A 347 -35.18 -23.11 -16.35
N ARG A 348 -34.01 -22.47 -16.42
CA ARG A 348 -32.92 -22.63 -15.44
C ARG A 348 -33.11 -21.81 -14.17
N GLY A 349 -34.20 -21.04 -14.07
CA GLY A 349 -34.54 -20.26 -12.89
C GLY A 349 -33.87 -18.89 -12.80
N PHE A 350 -33.25 -18.40 -13.88
CA PHE A 350 -32.72 -17.03 -13.87
C PHE A 350 -33.87 -16.01 -13.94
N THR A 351 -33.85 -15.03 -13.04
CA THR A 351 -34.83 -13.94 -12.95
C THR A 351 -34.24 -12.59 -13.36
N ALA A 352 -32.92 -12.52 -13.59
CA ALA A 352 -32.24 -11.34 -14.12
C ALA A 352 -31.10 -11.67 -15.10
N LEU A 353 -30.94 -10.82 -16.10
CA LEU A 353 -29.87 -10.84 -17.10
C LEU A 353 -29.13 -9.50 -17.07
N TRP A 354 -27.87 -9.54 -16.66
CA TRP A 354 -27.00 -8.36 -16.58
C TRP A 354 -26.06 -8.29 -17.77
N PHE A 355 -26.12 -7.19 -18.50
CA PHE A 355 -25.24 -6.87 -19.62
C PHE A 355 -24.05 -6.02 -19.18
N ILE A 356 -22.84 -6.52 -19.45
CA ILE A 356 -21.59 -5.78 -19.26
C ILE A 356 -21.21 -5.12 -20.60
N GLY A 357 -21.10 -3.79 -20.55
CA GLY A 357 -20.70 -2.97 -21.69
C GLY A 357 -21.79 -2.76 -22.74
N LEU A 358 -22.99 -2.43 -22.25
CA LEU A 358 -24.17 -2.03 -23.02
C LEU A 358 -24.06 -0.62 -23.63
N TRP A 359 -23.38 0.28 -22.92
CA TRP A 359 -23.27 1.69 -23.26
C TRP A 359 -22.35 1.97 -24.45
N GLN A 360 -22.57 3.10 -25.11
CA GLN A 360 -21.73 3.62 -26.18
C GLN A 360 -20.32 3.89 -25.63
N ARG A 361 -19.30 3.41 -26.35
CA ARG A 361 -17.92 3.40 -25.86
C ARG A 361 -17.02 4.38 -26.62
N SER A 362 -15.99 4.82 -25.92
CA SER A 362 -14.92 5.71 -26.35
C SER A 362 -14.16 5.21 -27.57
N ALA A 363 -14.14 6.02 -28.64
CA ALA A 363 -13.35 5.74 -29.83
C ALA A 363 -11.84 5.89 -29.54
N ALA A 364 -11.47 6.85 -28.69
CA ALA A 364 -10.11 7.04 -28.20
C ALA A 364 -9.58 5.78 -27.49
N SER A 365 -10.38 5.19 -26.59
CA SER A 365 -10.05 3.93 -25.90
C SER A 365 -9.81 2.78 -26.88
N GLN A 366 -10.66 2.66 -27.90
CA GLN A 366 -10.47 1.67 -28.97
C GLN A 366 -9.15 1.89 -29.71
N LYS A 367 -8.90 3.13 -30.14
CA LYS A 367 -7.70 3.51 -30.89
C LYS A 367 -6.42 3.24 -30.09
N ILE A 368 -6.42 3.49 -28.77
CA ILE A 368 -5.30 3.16 -27.89
C ILE A 368 -4.97 1.67 -27.96
N LYS A 369 -5.97 0.80 -27.76
CA LYS A 369 -5.77 -0.67 -27.79
C LYS A 369 -5.28 -1.16 -29.16
N GLN A 370 -5.78 -0.57 -30.24
CA GLN A 370 -5.35 -0.88 -31.60
C GLN A 370 -3.90 -0.46 -31.85
N MET A 371 -3.50 0.72 -31.38
CA MET A 371 -2.10 1.18 -31.45
C MET A 371 -1.15 0.30 -30.63
N GLN A 372 -1.65 -0.36 -29.58
CA GLN A 372 -0.91 -1.30 -28.73
C GLN A 372 -0.84 -2.73 -29.30
N GLY A 373 -1.26 -2.94 -30.56
CA GLY A 373 -1.05 -4.18 -31.28
C GLY A 373 -2.27 -5.12 -31.36
N ASN A 374 -3.45 -4.70 -30.90
CA ASN A 374 -4.68 -5.47 -31.05
C ASN A 374 -5.65 -4.78 -32.04
N PRO A 375 -5.54 -5.04 -33.35
CA PRO A 375 -6.33 -4.35 -34.37
C PRO A 375 -7.84 -4.60 -34.24
N ASP A 376 -8.22 -5.76 -33.72
CA ASP A 376 -9.62 -6.17 -33.52
C ASP A 376 -10.18 -5.73 -32.16
N ALA A 377 -9.38 -5.04 -31.33
CA ALA A 377 -9.79 -4.60 -30.01
C ALA A 377 -11.01 -3.66 -30.09
N LYS A 378 -12.01 -3.96 -29.27
CA LYS A 378 -13.07 -3.02 -28.90
C LYS A 378 -12.63 -2.17 -27.70
N ALA A 379 -13.18 -0.96 -27.61
CA ALA A 379 -13.01 -0.08 -26.46
C ALA A 379 -13.33 -0.79 -25.13
N SER A 380 -12.71 -0.32 -24.04
CA SER A 380 -13.05 -0.81 -22.70
C SER A 380 -14.55 -0.64 -22.44
N ALA A 381 -15.18 -1.65 -21.81
CA ALA A 381 -16.61 -1.60 -21.45
C ALA A 381 -16.94 -0.45 -20.49
N TYR A 382 -15.93 0.08 -19.79
CA TYR A 382 -16.05 1.16 -18.82
C TYR A 382 -15.49 2.51 -19.33
N ALA A 383 -14.90 2.54 -20.53
CA ALA A 383 -14.53 3.81 -21.18
C ALA A 383 -15.74 4.33 -21.97
N LEU A 384 -16.68 4.94 -21.26
CA LEU A 384 -17.97 5.37 -21.82
C LEU A 384 -17.84 6.64 -22.64
N GLU A 385 -18.40 6.65 -23.84
CA GLU A 385 -18.59 7.88 -24.60
C GLU A 385 -19.82 8.65 -24.08
N SER A 386 -20.95 7.95 -23.97
CA SER A 386 -22.23 8.45 -23.49
C SER A 386 -23.01 7.33 -22.80
N TYR A 387 -24.03 7.70 -22.00
CA TYR A 387 -24.96 6.75 -21.38
C TYR A 387 -26.11 6.35 -22.32
N GLU A 388 -25.80 6.21 -23.61
CA GLU A 388 -26.72 5.69 -24.61
C GLU A 388 -26.37 4.22 -24.91
N ILE A 389 -27.38 3.39 -25.16
CA ILE A 389 -27.14 1.98 -25.53
C ILE A 389 -26.48 1.96 -26.90
N SER A 390 -25.40 1.19 -27.06
CA SER A 390 -24.60 1.28 -28.28
C SER A 390 -25.38 0.89 -29.54
N ASP A 391 -25.23 1.70 -30.58
CA ASP A 391 -25.90 1.50 -31.87
C ASP A 391 -25.47 0.20 -32.56
N ASP A 392 -24.23 -0.25 -32.33
CA ASP A 392 -23.70 -1.46 -32.95
C ASP A 392 -24.37 -2.74 -32.42
N ILE A 393 -24.94 -2.70 -31.20
CA ILE A 393 -25.75 -3.77 -30.61
C ILE A 393 -27.26 -3.52 -30.72
N GLY A 394 -27.71 -2.51 -31.48
CA GLY A 394 -29.13 -2.27 -31.75
C GLY A 394 -29.76 -1.09 -31.03
N GLY A 395 -29.00 -0.34 -30.24
CA GLY A 395 -29.45 0.89 -29.61
C GLY A 395 -30.66 0.71 -28.68
N TYR A 396 -31.33 1.83 -28.39
CA TYR A 396 -32.46 1.85 -27.46
C TYR A 396 -33.63 0.96 -27.93
N GLU A 397 -33.94 0.97 -29.23
CA GLU A 397 -35.02 0.15 -29.80
C GLU A 397 -34.73 -1.36 -29.70
N GLY A 398 -33.48 -1.77 -29.95
CA GLY A 398 -33.04 -3.15 -29.78
C GLY A 398 -33.16 -3.62 -28.33
N TYR A 399 -32.83 -2.75 -27.39
CA TYR A 399 -33.05 -2.99 -25.96
C TYR A 399 -34.54 -3.12 -25.61
N LEU A 400 -35.40 -2.22 -26.08
CA LEU A 400 -36.84 -2.29 -25.77
C LEU A 400 -37.44 -3.61 -26.23
N ASN A 401 -37.10 -4.04 -27.45
CA ASN A 401 -37.52 -5.33 -27.98
C ASN A 401 -37.08 -6.49 -27.07
N LEU A 402 -35.79 -6.54 -26.71
CA LEU A 402 -35.27 -7.58 -25.84
C LEU A 402 -35.90 -7.56 -24.45
N ARG A 403 -36.02 -6.36 -23.85
CA ARG A 403 -36.62 -6.15 -22.53
C ARG A 403 -38.02 -6.72 -22.48
N ASP A 404 -38.84 -6.46 -23.50
CA ASP A 404 -40.23 -6.91 -23.51
C ASP A 404 -40.32 -8.44 -23.64
N ARG A 405 -39.48 -9.05 -24.48
CA ARG A 405 -39.41 -10.53 -24.63
C ARG A 405 -38.86 -11.22 -23.38
N ALA A 406 -37.87 -10.63 -22.71
CA ALA A 406 -37.31 -11.13 -21.46
C ALA A 406 -38.32 -10.99 -20.31
N ARG A 407 -39.03 -9.86 -20.24
CA ARG A 407 -40.03 -9.58 -19.21
C ARG A 407 -41.21 -10.54 -19.26
N GLN A 408 -41.64 -10.94 -20.46
CA GLN A 408 -42.68 -11.98 -20.63
C GLN A 408 -42.29 -13.32 -19.99
N ARG A 409 -40.99 -13.57 -19.83
CA ARG A 409 -40.41 -14.77 -19.20
C ARG A 409 -39.99 -14.56 -17.75
N GLY A 410 -40.35 -13.42 -17.15
CA GLY A 410 -39.96 -13.08 -15.79
C GLY A 410 -38.51 -12.64 -15.62
N ILE A 411 -37.78 -12.42 -16.71
CA ILE A 411 -36.37 -12.00 -16.67
C ILE A 411 -36.29 -10.47 -16.74
N ARG A 412 -35.63 -9.88 -15.75
CA ARG A 412 -35.33 -8.44 -15.71
C ARG A 412 -33.96 -8.16 -16.31
N LEU A 413 -33.82 -7.05 -17.02
CA LEU A 413 -32.53 -6.63 -17.56
C LEU A 413 -31.82 -5.70 -16.58
N ALA A 414 -30.50 -5.86 -16.45
CA ALA A 414 -29.64 -5.01 -15.65
C ALA A 414 -28.40 -4.59 -16.46
N SER A 415 -27.80 -3.48 -16.06
CA SER A 415 -26.56 -2.94 -16.63
C SER A 415 -25.75 -2.27 -15.54
N ASP A 416 -24.44 -2.20 -15.73
CA ASP A 416 -23.55 -1.35 -14.95
C ASP A 416 -23.97 0.12 -15.05
N MET A 417 -23.93 0.84 -13.94
CA MET A 417 -23.98 2.31 -13.91
C MET A 417 -22.74 2.78 -13.15
N VAL A 418 -21.82 3.47 -13.84
CA VAL A 418 -20.46 3.73 -13.35
C VAL A 418 -20.15 5.22 -13.48
N PRO A 419 -20.58 6.06 -12.52
CA PRO A 419 -20.55 7.51 -12.67
C PRO A 419 -19.20 8.13 -12.38
N ASN A 420 -18.22 7.36 -11.91
CA ASN A 420 -16.94 7.86 -11.43
C ASN A 420 -15.83 7.90 -12.51
N HIS A 421 -16.06 7.33 -13.69
CA HIS A 421 -15.12 7.45 -14.82
C HIS A 421 -15.84 7.32 -16.18
N THR A 422 -15.27 7.99 -17.19
CA THR A 422 -15.73 7.97 -18.57
C THR A 422 -14.54 7.85 -19.53
N GLY A 423 -14.81 7.67 -20.82
CA GLY A 423 -13.81 7.83 -21.86
C GLY A 423 -13.23 9.25 -21.89
N MET A 424 -11.95 9.37 -22.25
CA MET A 424 -11.29 10.68 -22.36
C MET A 424 -11.92 11.59 -23.43
N ASP A 425 -12.58 10.99 -24.42
CA ASP A 425 -13.33 11.63 -25.50
C ASP A 425 -14.83 11.77 -25.22
N SER A 426 -15.30 11.34 -24.04
CA SER A 426 -16.70 11.32 -23.64
C SER A 426 -17.41 12.65 -23.84
N GLU A 427 -18.69 12.60 -24.18
CA GLU A 427 -19.55 13.78 -24.24
C GLU A 427 -19.57 14.56 -22.93
N LEU A 428 -19.43 13.89 -21.78
CA LEU A 428 -19.40 14.55 -20.47
C LEU A 428 -18.13 15.38 -20.32
N VAL A 429 -16.99 14.87 -20.77
CA VAL A 429 -15.72 15.63 -20.77
C VAL A 429 -15.81 16.80 -21.75
N ARG A 430 -16.45 16.60 -22.92
CA ARG A 430 -16.60 17.65 -23.95
C ARG A 430 -17.51 18.79 -23.55
N ASN A 431 -18.67 18.46 -22.98
CA ASN A 431 -19.76 19.40 -22.81
C ASN A 431 -19.92 19.85 -21.34
N HIS A 432 -19.39 19.07 -20.40
CA HIS A 432 -19.43 19.34 -18.96
C HIS A 432 -18.06 19.15 -18.29
N PRO A 433 -16.99 19.81 -18.78
CA PRO A 433 -15.67 19.71 -18.16
C PRO A 433 -15.66 20.18 -16.70
N ASP A 434 -16.63 21.00 -16.30
CA ASP A 434 -16.85 21.46 -14.92
C ASP A 434 -17.27 20.35 -13.95
N TRP A 435 -17.65 19.17 -14.45
CA TRP A 435 -17.93 17.99 -13.62
C TRP A 435 -16.67 17.17 -13.29
N PHE A 436 -15.54 17.50 -13.91
CA PHE A 436 -14.28 16.81 -13.74
C PHE A 436 -13.28 17.69 -13.00
N LEU A 437 -12.44 17.06 -12.18
CA LEU A 437 -11.27 17.72 -11.63
C LEU A 437 -10.25 17.94 -12.74
N SER A 438 -9.77 19.17 -12.88
CA SER A 438 -8.79 19.56 -13.90
C SER A 438 -7.53 20.10 -13.24
N ALA A 439 -6.38 19.86 -13.89
CA ALA A 439 -5.09 20.42 -13.51
C ALA A 439 -4.44 21.06 -14.75
N TRP A 440 -3.91 22.27 -14.57
CA TRP A 440 -3.22 23.00 -15.64
C TRP A 440 -1.77 22.56 -15.82
N GLU A 441 -1.22 21.89 -14.81
CA GLU A 441 0.10 21.30 -14.83
C GLU A 441 0.00 19.77 -14.79
N PRO A 442 0.92 19.06 -15.45
CA PRO A 442 0.98 17.61 -15.31
C PRO A 442 1.16 17.20 -13.85
N PRO A 443 0.55 16.08 -13.41
CA PRO A 443 0.67 15.60 -12.03
C PRO A 443 2.12 15.22 -11.66
N TYR A 444 2.98 14.99 -12.64
CA TYR A 444 4.40 14.74 -12.48
C TYR A 444 5.21 15.54 -13.50
N TYR A 445 6.35 16.09 -13.07
CA TYR A 445 7.20 16.97 -13.89
C TYR A 445 7.77 16.31 -15.17
N ASN A 446 7.75 14.99 -15.24
CA ASN A 446 8.26 14.20 -16.37
C ASN A 446 7.18 13.79 -17.39
N TYR A 447 5.92 14.21 -17.22
CA TYR A 447 4.84 13.93 -18.16
C TYR A 447 4.86 14.97 -19.30
N SER A 448 4.96 14.50 -20.54
CA SER A 448 5.17 15.35 -21.72
C SER A 448 3.93 15.51 -22.60
N TYR A 449 2.96 14.59 -22.53
CA TYR A 449 1.73 14.56 -23.37
C TYR A 449 1.98 14.88 -24.86
N THR A 450 3.09 14.39 -25.42
CA THR A 450 3.52 14.59 -26.82
C THR A 450 2.98 13.52 -27.78
N GLY A 451 2.18 12.58 -27.28
CA GLY A 451 1.63 11.46 -28.04
C GLY A 451 0.64 11.88 -29.14
N PRO A 452 0.14 10.91 -29.93
CA PRO A 452 -0.81 11.20 -31.00
C PRO A 452 -2.12 11.78 -30.45
N ASN A 453 -2.70 12.75 -31.17
CA ASN A 453 -4.02 13.27 -30.85
C ASN A 453 -5.10 12.19 -31.10
N LEU A 454 -5.88 11.90 -30.06
CA LEU A 454 -6.99 10.97 -30.07
C LEU A 454 -8.35 11.67 -30.20
N SER A 455 -8.41 12.98 -30.04
CA SER A 455 -9.64 13.74 -30.20
C SER A 455 -10.09 13.69 -31.66
N SER A 456 -11.35 13.34 -31.88
CA SER A 456 -12.04 13.52 -33.15
C SER A 456 -12.69 14.91 -33.28
N ASP A 457 -12.73 15.67 -32.19
CA ASP A 457 -13.35 16.99 -32.13
C ASP A 457 -12.29 18.09 -32.37
N PRO A 458 -12.51 19.01 -33.32
CA PRO A 458 -11.54 20.06 -33.62
C PRO A 458 -11.39 21.13 -32.51
N ARG A 459 -12.31 21.17 -31.53
CA ARG A 459 -12.31 22.19 -30.48
C ARG A 459 -11.23 21.98 -29.42
N TYR A 460 -10.74 20.75 -29.23
CA TYR A 460 -9.75 20.42 -28.22
C TYR A 460 -8.93 19.17 -28.61
N GLY A 461 -7.76 19.02 -28.01
CA GLY A 461 -6.87 17.86 -28.24
C GLY A 461 -6.88 16.89 -27.06
N ILE A 462 -6.77 15.60 -27.36
CA ILE A 462 -6.54 14.54 -26.37
C ILE A 462 -5.21 13.91 -26.73
N PHE A 463 -4.17 14.23 -25.98
CA PHE A 463 -2.82 13.73 -26.25
C PHE A 463 -2.43 12.69 -25.21
N LEU A 464 -1.94 11.54 -25.69
CA LEU A 464 -1.39 10.53 -24.80
C LEU A 464 -0.03 10.95 -24.27
N GLU A 465 0.26 10.52 -23.06
CA GLU A 465 1.62 10.54 -22.53
C GLU A 465 2.49 9.53 -23.29
N GLU A 466 3.77 9.87 -23.53
CA GLU A 466 4.65 9.14 -24.45
C GLU A 466 5.01 7.73 -23.95
N LYS A 467 5.01 7.50 -22.63
CA LYS A 467 5.23 6.19 -22.00
C LYS A 467 3.98 5.28 -22.02
N ILE A 468 2.77 5.77 -22.36
CA ILE A 468 1.59 4.91 -22.65
C ILE A 468 1.80 4.04 -23.90
N LYS A 469 2.73 4.42 -24.81
CA LYS A 469 3.16 3.56 -25.93
C LYS A 469 4.01 2.38 -25.49
N THR A 470 4.68 2.46 -24.35
CA THR A 470 5.47 1.39 -23.75
C THR A 470 4.66 0.78 -22.61
N MET A 471 3.63 -0.02 -22.93
CA MET A 471 3.00 -0.94 -21.98
C MET A 471 3.91 -2.15 -21.67
N GLU A 472 5.19 -1.88 -21.45
CA GLU A 472 6.12 -2.79 -20.77
C GLU A 472 6.61 -2.03 -19.53
N ASN A 473 6.36 -2.62 -18.36
CA ASN A 473 6.86 -2.20 -17.05
C ASN A 473 6.03 -1.14 -16.30
N SER A 474 5.04 -1.59 -15.53
CA SER A 474 4.61 -0.87 -14.33
C SER A 474 5.03 -1.64 -13.07
N GLY A 475 6.21 -1.27 -12.56
CA GLY A 475 6.80 -1.73 -11.29
C GLY A 475 8.13 -1.01 -11.04
N ILE A 476 8.07 0.14 -10.34
CA ILE A 476 9.12 1.15 -10.02
C ILE A 476 9.29 2.25 -11.11
N PRO A 477 9.36 3.55 -10.73
CA PRO A 477 9.44 4.69 -11.66
C PRO A 477 10.60 4.59 -12.65
N PHE A 478 10.30 4.89 -13.91
CA PHE A 478 11.24 4.90 -15.04
C PHE A 478 12.40 5.91 -14.86
N ASP A 479 12.30 6.83 -13.90
CA ASP A 479 13.22 7.94 -13.70
C ASP A 479 14.60 7.50 -13.19
N ASP A 480 14.69 6.45 -12.36
CA ASP A 480 15.98 5.96 -11.86
C ASP A 480 16.79 5.24 -12.95
N GLU A 481 16.14 4.49 -13.84
CA GLU A 481 16.84 3.78 -14.92
C GLU A 481 17.30 4.72 -16.04
N ILE A 482 16.47 5.70 -16.42
CA ILE A 482 16.89 6.77 -17.34
C ILE A 482 18.01 7.58 -16.71
N MET A 483 17.88 8.02 -15.45
CA MET A 483 18.91 8.82 -14.77
C MET A 483 20.24 8.08 -14.72
N LEU A 484 20.23 6.78 -14.38
CA LEU A 484 21.43 5.95 -14.33
C LEU A 484 22.03 5.73 -15.73
N ARG A 485 21.20 5.56 -16.76
CA ARG A 485 21.67 5.39 -18.15
C ARG A 485 22.23 6.70 -18.73
N ASP A 486 21.61 7.83 -18.40
CA ASP A 486 22.05 9.15 -18.85
C ASP A 486 23.29 9.63 -18.08
N GLN A 487 23.41 9.32 -16.78
CA GLN A 487 24.66 9.46 -16.03
C GLN A 487 25.76 8.57 -16.60
N SER A 488 25.47 7.31 -16.94
CA SER A 488 26.44 6.42 -17.58
C SER A 488 26.90 6.97 -18.93
N ARG A 489 25.99 7.56 -19.73
CA ARG A 489 26.32 8.23 -20.99
C ARG A 489 27.15 9.50 -20.80
N ALA A 490 26.91 10.27 -19.75
CA ALA A 490 27.71 11.43 -19.38
C ALA A 490 29.14 11.01 -18.98
N LEU A 491 29.26 9.98 -18.12
CA LEU A 491 30.55 9.43 -17.66
C LEU A 491 31.35 8.79 -18.80
N ILE A 492 30.69 8.12 -19.76
CA ILE A 492 31.34 7.62 -20.99
C ILE A 492 31.89 8.76 -21.84
N LYS A 493 31.18 9.90 -21.95
CA LYS A 493 31.68 11.10 -22.65
C LYS A 493 32.87 11.74 -21.94
N GLU A 494 32.97 11.57 -20.62
CA GLU A 494 34.08 12.02 -19.77
C GLU A 494 35.22 10.99 -19.68
N ASN A 495 35.11 9.87 -20.41
CA ASN A 495 36.09 8.79 -20.47
C ASN A 495 36.30 8.03 -19.14
N ASP A 496 35.34 8.11 -18.21
CA ASP A 496 35.30 7.34 -16.96
C ASP A 496 34.47 6.05 -17.14
N ILE A 497 35.09 5.08 -17.81
CA ILE A 497 34.45 3.82 -18.22
C ILE A 497 34.17 2.90 -17.02
N GLU A 498 34.94 3.02 -15.93
CA GLU A 498 34.81 2.17 -14.75
C GLU A 498 33.55 2.51 -13.95
N GLN A 499 33.31 3.81 -13.68
CA GLN A 499 32.06 4.25 -13.06
C GLN A 499 30.86 3.99 -13.97
N ALA A 500 30.96 4.28 -15.27
CA ALA A 500 29.86 4.03 -16.20
C ALA A 500 29.43 2.56 -16.23
N THR A 501 30.38 1.62 -16.12
CA THR A 501 30.11 0.18 -16.08
C THR A 501 29.41 -0.24 -14.79
N MET A 502 29.77 0.38 -13.66
CA MET A 502 29.11 0.14 -12.36
C MET A 502 27.65 0.58 -12.40
N TRP A 503 27.36 1.77 -12.93
CA TRP A 503 26.00 2.31 -13.04
C TRP A 503 25.13 1.52 -14.04
N LEU A 504 25.71 1.08 -15.16
CA LEU A 504 25.03 0.18 -16.12
C LEU A 504 24.71 -1.19 -15.50
N ASN A 505 25.62 -1.77 -14.71
CA ASN A 505 25.36 -3.03 -14.02
C ASN A 505 24.27 -2.90 -12.95
N THR A 506 24.22 -1.77 -12.23
CA THR A 506 23.15 -1.49 -11.25
C THR A 506 21.78 -1.36 -11.94
N ALA A 507 21.72 -0.67 -13.09
CA ALA A 507 20.51 -0.61 -13.90
C ALA A 507 20.07 -2.00 -14.40
N LEU A 508 21.03 -2.83 -14.84
CA LEU A 508 20.77 -4.19 -15.31
C LEU A 508 20.27 -5.11 -14.19
N ILE A 509 20.87 -5.04 -12.99
CA ILE A 509 20.45 -5.81 -11.81
C ILE A 509 19.04 -5.40 -11.38
N GLY A 510 18.74 -4.09 -11.37
CA GLY A 510 17.41 -3.57 -11.07
C GLY A 510 16.35 -4.03 -12.09
N ALA A 511 16.68 -4.03 -13.38
CA ALA A 511 15.81 -4.56 -14.43
C ALA A 511 15.56 -6.07 -14.28
N ASN A 512 16.61 -6.85 -13.98
CA ASN A 512 16.51 -8.30 -13.83
C ASN A 512 15.68 -8.70 -12.59
N ALA A 513 15.84 -7.99 -11.47
CA ALA A 513 15.06 -8.20 -10.25
C ALA A 513 13.56 -7.93 -10.47
N LYS A 514 13.21 -6.96 -11.34
CA LYS A 514 11.82 -6.65 -11.73
C LYS A 514 11.20 -7.73 -12.61
N ILE A 515 11.96 -8.27 -13.56
CA ILE A 515 11.51 -9.37 -14.42
C ILE A 515 11.19 -10.59 -13.56
N THR A 516 12.08 -10.94 -12.63
CA THR A 516 11.88 -12.06 -11.72
C THR A 516 10.70 -11.84 -10.76
N SER A 517 10.51 -10.62 -10.21
CA SER A 517 9.37 -10.35 -9.32
C SER A 517 8.02 -10.37 -10.04
N PHE A 518 7.96 -9.85 -11.28
CA PHE A 518 6.77 -9.88 -12.10
C PHE A 518 6.39 -11.29 -12.56
N GLN A 519 7.36 -12.08 -13.00
CA GLN A 519 7.14 -13.47 -13.40
C GLN A 519 6.69 -14.31 -12.21
N ARG A 520 7.26 -14.07 -11.02
CA ARG A 520 6.84 -14.75 -9.79
C ARG A 520 5.42 -14.40 -9.37
N ALA A 521 5.06 -13.11 -9.33
CA ALA A 521 3.70 -12.67 -9.02
C ALA A 521 2.68 -13.16 -10.06
N SER A 522 3.07 -13.20 -11.33
CA SER A 522 2.25 -13.76 -12.41
C SER A 522 2.06 -15.27 -12.21
N ALA A 523 3.13 -16.03 -11.96
CA ALA A 523 3.05 -17.46 -11.68
C ALA A 523 2.15 -17.76 -10.47
N GLU A 524 2.23 -16.99 -9.40
CA GLU A 524 1.35 -17.11 -8.22
C GLU A 524 -0.13 -16.85 -8.56
N GLY A 525 -0.42 -15.84 -9.40
CA GLY A 525 -1.76 -15.58 -9.91
C GLY A 525 -2.32 -16.73 -10.77
N TRP A 526 -1.48 -17.27 -11.66
CA TRP A 526 -1.81 -18.45 -12.47
C TRP A 526 -2.07 -19.70 -11.61
N ILE A 527 -1.30 -19.88 -10.52
CA ILE A 527 -1.49 -21.00 -9.58
C ILE A 527 -2.89 -20.96 -8.96
N SER A 528 -3.35 -19.79 -8.50
CA SER A 528 -4.70 -19.66 -7.92
C SER A 528 -5.77 -19.94 -8.96
N GLN A 529 -5.68 -19.32 -10.13
CA GLN A 529 -6.70 -19.43 -11.18
C GLN A 529 -6.82 -20.85 -11.74
N ILE A 530 -5.70 -21.53 -12.00
CA ILE A 530 -5.71 -22.90 -12.50
C ILE A 530 -6.18 -23.88 -11.43
N LYS A 531 -5.84 -23.67 -10.17
CA LYS A 531 -6.33 -24.52 -9.08
C LYS A 531 -7.85 -24.49 -8.98
N ASP A 532 -8.45 -23.31 -9.10
CA ASP A 532 -9.91 -23.14 -9.10
C ASP A 532 -10.54 -23.75 -10.37
N TYR A 533 -9.87 -23.59 -11.52
CA TYR A 533 -10.30 -24.19 -12.79
C TYR A 533 -10.29 -25.73 -12.76
N LEU A 534 -9.20 -26.35 -12.29
CA LEU A 534 -9.08 -27.80 -12.15
C LEU A 534 -10.11 -28.36 -11.15
N THR A 535 -10.35 -27.64 -10.05
CA THR A 535 -11.40 -28.00 -9.08
C THR A 535 -12.78 -28.02 -9.75
N SER A 536 -13.09 -26.99 -10.54
CA SER A 536 -14.34 -26.91 -11.29
C SER A 536 -14.50 -28.05 -12.32
N LEU A 537 -13.43 -28.41 -13.04
CA LEU A 537 -13.43 -29.53 -13.98
C LEU A 537 -13.66 -30.87 -13.28
N ARG A 538 -13.09 -31.03 -12.08
CA ARG A 538 -13.27 -32.23 -11.25
C ARG A 538 -14.70 -32.38 -10.75
N GLU A 539 -15.33 -31.28 -10.34
CA GLU A 539 -16.74 -31.23 -9.94
C GLU A 539 -17.69 -31.53 -11.11
N MET A 540 -17.29 -31.21 -12.34
CA MET A 540 -18.01 -31.57 -13.56
C MET A 540 -17.84 -33.04 -13.98
N GLY A 541 -17.05 -33.84 -13.23
CA GLY A 541 -16.84 -35.26 -13.50
C GLY A 541 -15.94 -35.55 -14.70
N LEU A 542 -15.13 -34.58 -15.13
CA LEU A 542 -14.17 -34.74 -16.21
C LEU A 542 -12.89 -35.42 -15.70
N VAL A 543 -12.28 -36.26 -16.55
CA VAL A 543 -10.97 -36.87 -16.25
C VAL A 543 -9.88 -35.84 -16.58
N ILE A 544 -9.11 -35.41 -15.58
CA ILE A 544 -8.16 -34.29 -15.68
C ILE A 544 -6.71 -34.66 -15.28
N ASP A 545 -6.39 -35.95 -15.19
CA ASP A 545 -5.10 -36.45 -14.69
C ASP A 545 -3.88 -35.85 -15.41
N ASP A 546 -3.97 -35.65 -16.73
CA ASP A 546 -2.89 -35.04 -17.52
C ASP A 546 -2.73 -33.53 -17.24
N LEU A 547 -3.83 -32.81 -16.96
CA LEU A 547 -3.80 -31.38 -16.62
C LEU A 547 -3.25 -31.17 -15.20
N GLU A 548 -3.60 -32.06 -14.28
CA GLU A 548 -3.05 -32.05 -12.91
C GLU A 548 -1.55 -32.31 -12.91
N ARG A 549 -1.07 -33.24 -13.75
CA ARG A 549 0.37 -33.48 -13.91
C ARG A 549 1.08 -32.24 -14.44
N ILE A 550 0.53 -31.57 -15.47
CA ILE A 550 1.13 -30.33 -16.02
C ILE A 550 1.12 -29.21 -14.98
N PHE A 551 0.08 -29.15 -14.14
CA PHE A 551 -0.03 -28.17 -13.06
C PHE A 551 1.04 -28.41 -11.97
N GLU A 552 1.23 -29.65 -11.54
CA GLU A 552 2.27 -30.03 -10.58
C GLU A 552 3.68 -29.76 -11.11
N GLU A 553 3.93 -30.01 -12.40
CA GLU A 553 5.17 -29.63 -13.06
C GLU A 553 5.40 -28.10 -13.02
N GLY A 554 4.35 -27.32 -13.28
CA GLY A 554 4.39 -25.85 -13.19
C GLY A 554 4.68 -25.35 -11.77
N ILE A 555 4.05 -25.94 -10.75
CA ILE A 555 4.30 -25.65 -9.32
C ILE A 555 5.76 -25.95 -8.95
N SER A 556 6.29 -27.09 -9.40
CA SER A 556 7.69 -27.45 -9.13
C SER A 556 8.67 -26.48 -9.80
N LEU A 557 8.36 -26.00 -11.01
CA LEU A 557 9.19 -25.03 -11.71
C LEU A 557 9.20 -23.68 -10.99
N HIS A 558 8.04 -23.20 -10.53
CA HIS A 558 7.91 -22.00 -9.70
C HIS A 558 8.70 -22.13 -8.38
N GLY A 559 8.58 -23.26 -7.68
CA GLY A 559 9.33 -23.52 -6.44
C GLY A 559 10.85 -23.56 -6.63
N SER A 560 11.32 -23.75 -7.86
CA SER A 560 12.75 -23.71 -8.24
C SER A 560 13.21 -22.35 -8.79
N GLY A 561 12.33 -21.34 -8.84
CA GLY A 561 12.61 -20.01 -9.39
C GLY A 561 12.63 -19.95 -10.93
N ASN A 562 12.05 -20.94 -11.63
CA ASN A 562 11.90 -20.93 -13.09
C ASN A 562 10.48 -20.45 -13.49
N ASP A 563 10.13 -19.23 -13.10
CA ASP A 563 8.79 -18.68 -13.23
C ASP A 563 8.28 -18.58 -14.67
N ASP A 564 9.14 -18.29 -15.65
CA ASP A 564 8.77 -18.29 -17.08
C ASP A 564 8.30 -19.65 -17.58
N LYS A 565 8.99 -20.72 -17.19
CA LYS A 565 8.62 -22.08 -17.58
C LYS A 565 7.38 -22.55 -16.83
N ALA A 566 7.21 -22.09 -15.59
CA ALA A 566 5.99 -22.33 -14.82
C ALA A 566 4.79 -21.68 -15.51
N ILE A 567 4.88 -20.40 -15.90
CA ILE A 567 3.83 -19.69 -16.65
C ILE A 567 3.51 -20.38 -17.97
N SER A 568 4.53 -20.83 -18.72
CA SER A 568 4.29 -21.58 -19.97
C SER A 568 3.53 -22.88 -19.75
N LYS A 569 3.82 -23.61 -18.65
CA LYS A 569 3.07 -24.82 -18.26
C LYS A 569 1.64 -24.49 -17.84
N PHE A 570 1.46 -23.42 -17.07
CA PHE A 570 0.15 -22.93 -16.66
C PHE A 570 -0.70 -22.51 -17.87
N SER A 571 -0.15 -21.75 -18.81
CA SER A 571 -0.83 -21.38 -20.04
C SER A 571 -1.27 -22.60 -20.85
N SER A 572 -0.43 -23.65 -20.93
CA SER A 572 -0.76 -24.87 -21.67
C SER A 572 -1.87 -25.73 -21.05
N ILE A 573 -2.35 -25.40 -19.85
CA ILE A 573 -3.53 -26.03 -19.23
C ILE A 573 -4.83 -25.34 -19.69
N LEU A 574 -4.74 -24.05 -20.07
CA LEU A 574 -5.88 -23.30 -20.62
C LEU A 574 -6.06 -23.54 -22.12
N ASP A 575 -4.98 -23.82 -22.84
CA ASP A 575 -4.99 -24.30 -24.22
C ASP A 575 -5.50 -25.76 -24.30
#